data_AF-A0A496W215-F1
#
_entry.id   AF-A0A496W215-F1
#
_cell.length_a   1.000
_cell.length_b   1.000
_cell.length_c   1.000
_cell.angle_alpha   90.00
_cell.angle_beta   90.00
_cell.angle_gamma   90.00
#
_symmetry.space_group_name_H-M   'P 1'
#
loop_
_entity.id
_entity.type
_entity.pdbx_description
1 polymer ?
#
loop_
_entity_poly.entity_id
_entity_poly.type
_entity_poly.pdbx_seq_one_letter_code
_entity_poly.pdbx_strand_id
1 'polypeptide(L)'
;QFEALLDEIYWLTRQEGKQEEAVETLLAKLLPTLEDNLDSHEKLFERVSLWETNRVALVHGQYYLSLRLRKKQFAKALAIYQACLTLNAQFEPKTPSQILPLAKQAFQEKQYSFTLSLLQDFLSRYPKHPDSIEMKLLMAKLLTERFERFDEAKAIMAELLENKAHRLYPDIKKYAQFLVKYSKGFRP
;
A
#
# COMPACT_ATOMS: atom_id res chain seq x y z
N GLN A 1 -22.35 16.92 -17.13
CA GLN A 1 -21.69 17.61 -16.00
C GLN A 1 -20.29 17.04 -15.73
N PHE A 2 -20.14 15.70 -15.61
CA PHE A 2 -18.83 15.04 -15.42
C PHE A 2 -17.77 15.48 -16.45
N GLU A 3 -18.04 15.34 -17.75
CA GLU A 3 -17.05 15.68 -18.80
C GLU A 3 -16.63 17.16 -18.76
N ALA A 4 -17.58 18.08 -18.58
CA ALA A 4 -17.28 19.51 -18.49
C ALA A 4 -16.36 19.84 -17.30
N LEU A 5 -16.58 19.20 -16.15
CA LEU A 5 -15.71 19.36 -14.97
C LEU A 5 -14.33 18.71 -15.19
N LEU A 6 -14.27 17.58 -15.88
CA LEU A 6 -13.00 16.92 -16.17
C LEU A 6 -12.16 17.74 -17.16
N ASP A 7 -12.80 18.35 -18.16
CA ASP A 7 -12.15 19.29 -19.08
C ASP A 7 -11.66 20.55 -18.34
N GLU A 8 -12.47 21.11 -17.42
CA GLU A 8 -12.05 22.23 -16.55
C GLU A 8 -10.78 21.86 -15.76
N ILE A 9 -10.78 20.71 -15.09
CA ILE A 9 -9.62 20.21 -14.32
C ILE A 9 -8.42 20.01 -15.26
N TYR A 10 -8.61 19.44 -16.45
CA TYR A 10 -7.55 19.26 -17.43
C TYR A 10 -6.91 20.60 -17.82
N TRP A 11 -7.71 21.61 -18.15
CA TRP A 11 -7.18 22.93 -18.50
C TRP A 11 -6.45 23.61 -17.34
N LEU A 12 -6.93 23.46 -16.11
CA LEU A 12 -6.24 23.96 -14.92
C LEU A 12 -4.86 23.30 -14.75
N THR A 13 -4.71 22.00 -15.05
CA THR A 13 -3.39 21.34 -14.97
C THR A 13 -2.37 21.84 -15.99
N ARG A 14 -2.80 22.52 -17.06
CA ARG A 14 -1.88 23.11 -18.06
C ARG A 14 -1.45 24.53 -17.73
N GLN A 15 -2.07 25.17 -16.75
CA GLN A 15 -1.76 26.54 -16.36
C GLN A 15 -0.75 26.56 -15.21
N GLU A 16 0.22 27.48 -15.30
CA GLU A 16 1.22 27.68 -14.25
C GLU A 16 0.55 28.11 -12.94
N GLY A 17 0.92 27.47 -11.82
CA GLY A 17 0.38 27.77 -10.49
C GLY A 17 -1.05 27.28 -10.21
N LYS A 18 -1.72 26.64 -11.17
CA LYS A 18 -3.14 26.21 -11.06
C LYS A 18 -3.34 24.74 -10.66
N GLN A 19 -2.27 24.04 -10.32
CA GLN A 19 -2.31 22.61 -9.93
C GLN A 19 -3.19 22.35 -8.70
N GLU A 20 -3.15 23.23 -7.69
CA GLU A 20 -3.98 23.07 -6.49
C GLU A 20 -5.46 23.36 -6.77
N GLU A 21 -5.78 24.30 -7.66
CA GLU A 21 -7.16 24.56 -8.09
C GLU A 21 -7.73 23.38 -8.88
N ALA A 22 -6.92 22.69 -9.68
CA ALA A 22 -7.31 21.46 -10.36
C ALA A 22 -7.65 20.34 -9.35
N VAL A 23 -6.83 20.20 -8.31
CA VAL A 23 -7.07 19.22 -7.22
C VAL A 23 -8.31 19.59 -6.40
N GLU A 24 -8.49 20.86 -6.06
CA GLU A 24 -9.68 21.33 -5.34
C GLU A 24 -10.95 21.07 -6.15
N THR A 25 -10.92 21.39 -7.45
CA THR A 25 -12.04 21.14 -8.37
C THR A 25 -12.35 19.65 -8.49
N LEU A 26 -11.32 18.79 -8.56
CA LEU A 26 -11.48 17.34 -8.49
C LEU A 26 -12.22 16.93 -7.21
N LEU A 27 -11.70 17.32 -6.05
CA LEU A 27 -12.19 16.86 -4.75
C LEU A 27 -13.57 17.42 -4.39
N ALA A 28 -13.80 18.70 -4.67
CA ALA A 28 -15.00 19.42 -4.24
C ALA A 28 -16.14 19.34 -5.25
N LYS A 29 -15.85 19.23 -6.55
CA LYS A 29 -16.88 19.23 -7.61
C LYS A 29 -17.02 17.87 -8.29
N LEU A 30 -15.92 17.26 -8.75
CA LEU A 30 -16.00 16.06 -9.60
C LEU A 30 -16.29 14.79 -8.79
N LEU A 31 -15.49 14.48 -7.77
CA LEU A 31 -15.63 13.23 -7.01
C LEU A 31 -17.00 13.05 -6.35
N PRO A 32 -17.67 14.09 -5.81
CA PRO A 32 -19.03 13.95 -5.29
C PRO A 32 -20.03 13.46 -6.32
N THR A 33 -19.85 13.79 -7.61
CA THR A 33 -20.74 13.31 -8.69
C THR A 33 -20.55 11.83 -9.01
N LEU A 34 -19.43 11.23 -8.59
CA LEU A 34 -19.13 9.81 -8.81
C LEU A 34 -19.63 8.92 -7.67
N GLU A 35 -19.89 9.50 -6.50
CA GLU A 35 -20.23 8.79 -5.27
C GLU A 35 -19.27 7.60 -5.01
N ASP A 36 -19.82 6.41 -4.73
CA ASP A 36 -19.07 5.17 -4.54
C ASP A 36 -19.02 4.31 -5.84
N ASN A 37 -19.34 4.90 -7.02
CA ASN A 37 -19.36 4.16 -8.28
C ASN A 37 -17.95 3.82 -8.77
N LEU A 38 -17.54 2.60 -8.45
CA LEU A 38 -16.22 2.06 -8.72
C LEU A 38 -15.83 2.06 -10.21
N ASP A 39 -16.77 1.87 -11.14
CA ASP A 39 -16.50 1.88 -12.59
C ASP A 39 -16.18 3.30 -13.08
N SER A 40 -16.92 4.30 -12.58
CA SER A 40 -16.64 5.71 -12.89
C SER A 40 -15.30 6.16 -12.32
N HIS A 41 -14.93 5.71 -11.12
CA HIS A 41 -13.60 5.95 -10.58
C HIS A 41 -12.50 5.24 -11.38
N GLU A 42 -12.73 4.03 -11.87
CA GLU A 42 -11.77 3.29 -12.72
C GLU A 42 -11.48 4.08 -14.00
N LYS A 43 -12.52 4.48 -14.73
CA LYS A 43 -12.43 5.30 -15.96
C LYS A 43 -11.78 6.66 -15.72
N LEU A 44 -12.12 7.32 -14.61
CA LEU A 44 -11.50 8.60 -14.26
C LEU A 44 -9.99 8.42 -14.02
N PHE A 45 -9.61 7.41 -13.22
CA PHE A 45 -8.21 7.15 -12.88
C PHE A 45 -7.38 6.82 -14.13
N GLU A 46 -7.91 5.99 -15.02
CA GLU A 46 -7.29 5.69 -16.31
C GLU A 46 -7.03 6.96 -17.13
N ARG A 47 -8.01 7.86 -17.22
CA ARG A 47 -7.87 9.11 -17.99
C ARG A 47 -6.84 10.05 -17.38
N VAL A 48 -6.92 10.33 -16.08
CA VAL A 48 -6.03 11.31 -15.43
C VAL A 48 -4.59 10.79 -15.32
N SER A 49 -4.38 9.47 -15.33
CA SER A 49 -3.03 8.87 -15.32
C SER A 49 -2.28 9.05 -16.64
N LEU A 50 -2.97 9.43 -17.72
CA LEU A 50 -2.38 9.71 -19.04
C LEU A 50 -2.03 11.18 -19.24
N TRP A 51 -2.34 12.05 -18.28
CA TRP A 51 -2.06 13.47 -18.41
C TRP A 51 -0.57 13.75 -18.19
N GLU A 52 -0.07 14.85 -18.79
CA GLU A 52 1.33 15.27 -18.65
C GLU A 52 1.73 15.49 -17.18
N THR A 53 0.78 15.93 -16.34
CA THR A 53 0.98 16.15 -14.92
C THR A 53 0.27 15.09 -14.07
N ASN A 54 0.99 14.49 -13.13
CA ASN A 54 0.48 13.35 -12.36
C ASN A 54 -0.29 13.76 -11.09
N ARG A 55 -0.37 15.06 -10.75
CA ARG A 55 -0.89 15.53 -9.46
C ARG A 55 -2.35 15.11 -9.23
N VAL A 56 -3.21 15.33 -10.22
CA VAL A 56 -4.63 14.94 -10.18
C VAL A 56 -4.77 13.43 -10.06
N ALA A 57 -3.99 12.66 -10.84
CA ALA A 57 -3.97 11.20 -10.78
C ALA A 57 -3.56 10.67 -9.41
N LEU A 58 -2.53 11.25 -8.79
CA LEU A 58 -2.07 10.81 -7.46
C LEU A 58 -3.11 11.11 -6.38
N VAL A 59 -3.72 12.31 -6.39
CA VAL A 59 -4.77 12.65 -5.40
C VAL A 59 -6.01 11.77 -5.57
N HIS A 60 -6.45 11.57 -6.81
CA HIS A 60 -7.54 10.64 -7.09
C HIS A 60 -7.18 9.20 -6.71
N GLY A 61 -5.95 8.78 -6.98
CA GLY A 61 -5.39 7.49 -6.60
C GLY A 61 -5.49 7.23 -5.11
N GLN A 62 -5.15 8.19 -4.24
CA GLN A 62 -5.33 8.06 -2.79
C GLN A 62 -6.81 7.84 -2.39
N TYR A 63 -7.71 8.62 -2.99
CA TYR A 63 -9.15 8.51 -2.73
C TYR A 63 -9.68 7.15 -3.18
N TYR A 64 -9.36 6.77 -4.41
CA TYR A 64 -9.86 5.58 -5.08
C TYR A 64 -9.29 4.29 -4.47
N LEU A 65 -8.00 4.29 -4.12
CA LEU A 65 -7.37 3.25 -3.32
C LEU A 65 -8.13 3.02 -2.01
N SER A 66 -8.42 4.10 -1.29
CA SER A 66 -9.17 4.05 -0.03
C SER A 66 -10.56 3.43 -0.22
N LEU A 67 -11.25 3.78 -1.31
CA LEU A 67 -12.56 3.25 -1.65
C LEU A 67 -12.50 1.73 -1.95
N ARG A 68 -11.55 1.29 -2.79
CA ARG A 68 -11.36 -0.15 -3.10
C ARG A 68 -11.00 -0.97 -1.86
N LEU A 69 -10.17 -0.43 -0.96
CA LEU A 69 -9.85 -1.06 0.32
C LEU A 69 -11.08 -1.19 1.23
N ARG A 70 -11.93 -0.16 1.35
CA ARG A 70 -13.19 -0.25 2.12
C ARG A 70 -14.13 -1.32 1.59
N LYS A 71 -14.17 -1.51 0.26
CA LYS A 71 -14.96 -2.57 -0.39
C LYS A 71 -14.25 -3.93 -0.41
N LYS A 72 -13.09 -4.07 0.28
CA LYS A 72 -12.28 -5.29 0.38
C LYS A 72 -11.79 -5.84 -0.97
N GLN A 73 -11.67 -4.99 -1.98
CA GLN A 73 -11.16 -5.35 -3.31
C GLN A 73 -9.65 -5.17 -3.36
N PHE A 74 -8.94 -5.99 -2.58
CA PHE A 74 -7.51 -5.81 -2.31
C PHE A 74 -6.63 -5.91 -3.56
N ALA A 75 -6.91 -6.84 -4.49
CA ALA A 75 -6.18 -6.97 -5.75
C ALA A 75 -6.25 -5.68 -6.59
N LYS A 76 -7.46 -5.12 -6.75
CA LYS A 76 -7.65 -3.85 -7.45
C LYS A 76 -6.99 -2.67 -6.71
N ALA A 77 -7.05 -2.66 -5.39
CA ALA A 77 -6.37 -1.66 -4.57
C ALA A 77 -4.85 -1.72 -4.75
N LEU A 78 -4.26 -2.92 -4.77
CA LEU A 78 -2.84 -3.11 -5.01
C LEU A 78 -2.42 -2.61 -6.40
N ALA A 79 -3.21 -2.90 -7.44
CA ALA A 79 -2.95 -2.40 -8.79
C ALA A 79 -2.94 -0.86 -8.85
N ILE A 80 -3.89 -0.19 -8.18
CA ILE A 80 -3.91 1.28 -8.08
C ILE A 80 -2.67 1.80 -7.36
N TYR A 81 -2.32 1.19 -6.23
CA TYR A 81 -1.13 1.58 -5.46
C TYR A 81 0.14 1.49 -6.30
N GLN A 82 0.32 0.40 -7.04
CA GLN A 82 1.47 0.21 -7.93
C GLN A 82 1.47 1.20 -9.10
N ALA A 83 0.32 1.47 -9.71
CA ALA A 83 0.21 2.50 -10.75
C ALA A 83 0.61 3.89 -10.22
N CYS A 84 0.17 4.25 -9.01
CA CYS A 84 0.58 5.51 -8.38
C CYS A 84 2.08 5.55 -8.08
N LEU A 85 2.70 4.43 -7.67
CA LEU A 85 4.16 4.34 -7.49
C LEU A 85 4.92 4.51 -8.81
N THR A 86 4.37 4.02 -9.94
CA THR A 86 4.94 4.26 -11.27
C THR A 86 4.88 5.75 -11.65
N LEU A 87 3.80 6.45 -11.28
CA LEU A 87 3.66 7.89 -11.52
C LEU A 87 4.52 8.74 -10.58
N ASN A 88 4.73 8.29 -9.35
CA ASN A 88 5.58 8.93 -8.34
C ASN A 88 6.07 7.89 -7.33
N ALA A 89 7.38 7.63 -7.32
CA ALA A 89 8.00 6.66 -6.41
C ALA A 89 7.86 7.01 -4.91
N GLN A 90 7.54 8.26 -4.58
CA GLN A 90 7.28 8.74 -3.22
C GLN A 90 5.78 8.77 -2.88
N PHE A 91 4.92 8.14 -3.69
CA PHE A 91 3.50 8.07 -3.42
C PHE A 91 3.21 7.39 -2.07
N GLU A 92 2.36 8.03 -1.27
CA GLU A 92 1.87 7.47 -0.02
C GLU A 92 0.34 7.29 -0.05
N PRO A 93 -0.20 6.19 0.49
CA PRO A 93 -1.64 6.05 0.73
C PRO A 93 -2.15 7.14 1.68
N LYS A 94 -3.48 7.30 1.75
CA LYS A 94 -4.09 8.33 2.60
C LYS A 94 -3.79 8.13 4.08
N THR A 95 -3.66 6.88 4.54
CA THR A 95 -3.29 6.54 5.91
C THR A 95 -2.31 5.38 5.94
N PRO A 96 -1.32 5.35 6.86
CA PRO A 96 -0.36 4.25 6.96
C PRO A 96 -1.01 2.87 7.12
N SER A 97 -2.14 2.79 7.83
CA SER A 97 -2.93 1.55 8.03
C SER A 97 -3.42 0.89 6.72
N GLN A 98 -3.43 1.62 5.60
CA GLN A 98 -3.78 1.07 4.29
C GLN A 98 -2.66 0.20 3.71
N ILE A 99 -1.43 0.27 4.23
CA ILE A 99 -0.28 -0.46 3.68
C ILE A 99 -0.34 -1.95 4.04
N LEU A 100 -0.80 -2.32 5.23
CA LEU A 100 -0.89 -3.72 5.66
C LEU A 100 -1.75 -4.60 4.72
N PRO A 101 -2.99 -4.23 4.37
CA PRO A 101 -3.78 -5.03 3.42
C PRO A 101 -3.14 -5.11 2.03
N LEU A 102 -2.42 -4.07 1.58
CA LEU A 102 -1.69 -4.08 0.31
C LEU A 102 -0.50 -5.04 0.34
N ALA A 103 0.29 -5.02 1.43
CA ALA A 103 1.41 -5.95 1.62
C ALA A 103 0.93 -7.41 1.68
N LYS A 104 -0.17 -7.69 2.37
CA LYS A 104 -0.78 -9.02 2.39
C LYS A 104 -1.25 -9.48 1.01
N GLN A 105 -1.89 -8.58 0.26
CA GLN A 105 -2.33 -8.89 -1.10
C GLN A 105 -1.13 -9.18 -2.01
N ALA A 106 -0.08 -8.35 -1.96
CA ALA A 106 1.13 -8.56 -2.74
C ALA A 106 1.80 -9.90 -2.41
N PHE A 107 1.81 -10.28 -1.13
CA PHE A 107 2.29 -11.59 -0.70
C PHE A 107 1.46 -12.73 -1.30
N GLN A 108 0.13 -12.62 -1.27
CA GLN A 108 -0.79 -13.61 -1.85
C GLN A 108 -0.59 -13.77 -3.36
N GLU A 109 -0.33 -12.66 -4.05
CA GLU A 109 0.00 -12.63 -5.49
C GLU A 109 1.46 -13.03 -5.79
N LYS A 110 2.21 -13.51 -4.78
CA LYS A 110 3.60 -13.95 -4.89
C LYS A 110 4.57 -12.85 -5.33
N GLN A 111 4.21 -11.59 -5.15
CA GLN A 111 5.07 -10.43 -5.41
C GLN A 111 6.04 -10.22 -4.24
N TYR A 112 6.89 -11.22 -3.95
CA TYR A 112 7.67 -11.31 -2.71
C TYR A 112 8.68 -10.16 -2.54
N SER A 113 9.41 -9.79 -3.58
CA SER A 113 10.38 -8.67 -3.50
C SER A 113 9.69 -7.34 -3.27
N PHE A 114 8.55 -7.10 -3.94
CA PHE A 114 7.74 -5.91 -3.73
C PHE A 114 7.16 -5.87 -2.31
N THR A 115 6.64 -7.01 -1.82
CA THR A 115 6.15 -7.15 -0.44
C THR A 115 7.25 -6.80 0.56
N LEU A 116 8.46 -7.34 0.40
CA LEU A 116 9.57 -7.09 1.31
C LEU A 116 9.93 -5.59 1.34
N SER A 117 10.05 -4.96 0.18
CA SER A 117 10.33 -3.52 0.05
C SER A 117 9.25 -2.69 0.78
N LEU A 118 7.98 -3.00 0.55
CA LEU A 118 6.86 -2.31 1.19
C LEU A 118 6.87 -2.44 2.72
N LEU A 119 7.19 -3.62 3.24
CA LEU A 119 7.30 -3.87 4.68
C LEU A 119 8.46 -3.10 5.31
N GLN A 120 9.62 -3.07 4.64
CA GLN A 120 10.80 -2.36 5.12
C GLN A 120 10.57 -0.85 5.16
N ASP A 121 10.00 -0.29 4.08
CA ASP A 121 9.69 1.13 4.01
C ASP A 121 8.68 1.55 5.09
N PHE A 122 7.61 0.76 5.27
CA PHE A 122 6.63 0.99 6.33
C PHE A 122 7.27 0.99 7.74
N LEU A 123 8.08 -0.03 8.04
CA LEU A 123 8.69 -0.19 9.36
C LEU A 123 9.76 0.88 9.65
N SER A 124 10.42 1.40 8.61
CA SER A 124 11.33 2.53 8.70
C SER A 124 10.59 3.83 9.04
N ARG A 125 9.49 4.13 8.33
CA ARG A 125 8.71 5.36 8.51
C ARG A 125 7.85 5.35 9.77
N TYR A 126 7.27 4.19 10.11
CA TYR A 126 6.28 4.06 11.17
C TYR A 126 6.60 2.95 12.19
N PRO A 127 7.77 2.96 12.85
CA PRO A 127 8.22 1.86 13.70
C PRO A 127 7.29 1.55 14.88
N LYS A 128 6.53 2.55 15.36
CA LYS A 128 5.61 2.45 16.52
C LYS A 128 4.13 2.32 16.13
N HIS A 129 3.81 2.15 14.85
CA HIS A 129 2.42 2.02 14.41
C HIS A 129 1.77 0.72 14.96
N PRO A 130 0.45 0.71 15.24
CA PRO A 130 -0.24 -0.51 15.71
C PRO A 130 -0.06 -1.73 14.81
N ASP A 131 0.10 -1.52 13.50
CA ASP A 131 0.32 -2.60 12.52
C ASP A 131 1.77 -3.12 12.47
N SER A 132 2.73 -2.45 13.12
CA SER A 132 4.16 -2.79 12.99
C SER A 132 4.50 -4.20 13.46
N ILE A 133 3.78 -4.71 14.48
CA ILE A 133 3.95 -6.09 14.95
C ILE A 133 3.53 -7.10 13.87
N GLU A 134 2.40 -6.84 13.20
CA GLU A 134 1.91 -7.72 12.14
C GLU A 134 2.78 -7.65 10.88
N MET A 135 3.26 -6.45 10.53
CA MET A 135 4.22 -6.23 9.44
C MET A 135 5.55 -6.96 9.68
N LYS A 136 6.11 -6.85 10.89
CA LYS A 136 7.33 -7.57 11.29
C LYS A 136 7.16 -9.09 11.21
N LEU A 137 6.02 -9.60 11.68
CA LEU A 137 5.74 -11.04 11.59
C LEU A 137 5.64 -11.51 10.14
N LEU A 138 4.99 -10.74 9.26
CA LEU A 138 4.94 -11.04 7.82
C LEU A 138 6.33 -10.97 7.18
N MET A 139 7.15 -9.99 7.56
CA MET A 139 8.52 -9.84 7.08
C MET A 139 9.40 -11.02 7.49
N ALA A 140 9.34 -11.46 8.76
CA ALA A 140 10.09 -12.62 9.23
C ALA A 140 9.69 -13.91 8.49
N LYS A 141 8.39 -14.10 8.22
CA LYS A 141 7.89 -15.20 7.39
C LYS A 141 8.47 -15.17 5.98
N LEU A 142 8.36 -14.01 5.33
CA LEU A 142 8.84 -13.80 3.99
C LEU A 142 10.36 -14.04 3.86
N LEU A 143 11.15 -13.50 4.79
CA LEU A 143 12.61 -13.69 4.83
C LEU A 143 13.00 -15.16 5.00
N THR A 144 12.27 -15.91 5.81
CA THR A 144 12.53 -17.34 6.05
C THR A 144 12.14 -18.19 4.85
N GLU A 145 10.89 -18.04 4.37
CA GLU A 145 10.26 -18.99 3.45
C GLU A 145 10.57 -18.71 1.98
N ARG A 146 10.96 -17.48 1.64
CA ARG A 146 11.18 -17.06 0.25
C ARG A 146 12.59 -16.58 -0.06
N PHE A 147 13.30 -16.05 0.94
CA PHE A 147 14.62 -15.46 0.74
C PHE A 147 15.74 -16.17 1.49
N GLU A 148 15.43 -17.17 2.33
CA GLU A 148 16.42 -17.94 3.12
C GLU A 148 17.33 -17.04 4.00
N ARG A 149 16.86 -15.84 4.33
CA ARG A 149 17.55 -14.84 5.15
C ARG A 149 17.24 -15.09 6.62
N PHE A 150 17.69 -16.25 7.11
CA PHE A 150 17.32 -16.75 8.44
C PHE A 150 17.79 -15.87 9.59
N ASP A 151 18.97 -15.27 9.50
CA ASP A 151 19.51 -14.49 10.62
C ASP A 151 18.76 -13.17 10.81
N GLU A 152 18.35 -12.53 9.72
CA GLU A 152 17.46 -11.37 9.77
C GLU A 152 16.07 -11.73 10.30
N ALA A 153 15.51 -12.86 9.85
CA ALA A 153 14.26 -13.36 10.39
C ALA A 153 14.36 -13.62 11.91
N LYS A 154 15.46 -14.22 12.38
CA LYS A 154 15.70 -14.46 13.82
C LYS A 154 15.80 -13.15 14.61
N ALA A 155 16.49 -12.14 14.08
CA ALA A 155 16.60 -10.83 14.71
C ALA A 155 15.22 -10.17 14.90
N ILE A 156 14.39 -10.19 13.86
CA ILE A 156 13.01 -9.69 13.94
C ILE A 156 12.19 -10.50 14.95
N MET A 157 12.31 -11.84 14.94
CA MET A 157 11.57 -12.69 15.87
C MET A 157 11.99 -12.48 17.32
N ALA A 158 13.26 -12.19 17.60
CA ALA A 158 13.74 -11.86 18.93
C ALA A 158 13.03 -10.62 19.50
N GLU A 159 12.93 -9.55 18.70
CA GLU A 159 12.18 -8.34 19.08
C GLU A 159 10.69 -8.63 19.28
N LEU A 160 10.07 -9.39 18.38
CA LEU A 160 8.65 -9.72 18.48
C LEU A 160 8.30 -10.53 19.74
N LEU A 161 9.22 -11.36 20.24
CA LEU A 161 9.00 -12.17 21.44
C LEU A 161 8.94 -11.35 22.74
N GLU A 162 9.40 -10.09 22.72
CA GLU A 162 9.25 -9.16 23.85
C GLU A 162 7.79 -8.70 24.02
N ASN A 163 6.97 -8.78 22.97
CA ASN A 163 5.60 -8.26 22.92
C ASN A 163 4.56 -9.27 23.44
N LYS A 164 4.76 -9.76 24.69
CA LYS A 164 3.96 -10.86 25.29
C LYS A 164 2.46 -10.58 25.42
N ALA A 165 2.08 -9.31 25.58
CA ALA A 165 0.68 -8.90 25.72
C ALA A 165 -0.04 -8.72 24.37
N HIS A 166 0.66 -8.79 23.24
CA HIS A 166 0.07 -8.54 21.94
C HIS A 166 -0.82 -9.71 21.47
N ARG A 167 -1.93 -9.41 20.78
CA ARG A 167 -2.89 -10.42 20.30
C ARG A 167 -2.25 -11.53 19.42
N LEU A 168 -1.19 -11.18 18.69
CA LEU A 168 -0.45 -12.11 17.81
C LEU A 168 0.65 -12.90 18.54
N TYR A 169 0.83 -12.72 19.84
CA TYR A 169 1.90 -13.41 20.58
C TYR A 169 1.88 -14.94 20.44
N PRO A 170 0.71 -15.64 20.44
CA PRO A 170 0.67 -17.08 20.19
C PRO A 170 1.27 -17.46 18.83
N ASP A 171 0.98 -16.69 17.78
CA ASP A 171 1.51 -16.92 16.43
C ASP A 171 2.99 -16.59 16.33
N ILE A 172 3.43 -15.51 16.98
CA ILE A 172 4.84 -15.13 17.09
C ILE A 172 5.64 -16.27 17.73
N LYS A 173 5.17 -16.77 18.87
CA LYS A 173 5.83 -17.87 19.60
C LYS A 173 5.91 -19.14 18.77
N LYS A 174 4.80 -19.53 18.14
CA LYS A 174 4.73 -20.70 17.26
C LYS A 174 5.69 -20.57 16.08
N TYR A 175 5.75 -19.41 15.45
CA TYR A 175 6.62 -19.18 14.31
C TYR A 175 8.11 -19.13 14.69
N ALA A 176 8.46 -18.57 15.84
CA ALA A 176 9.83 -18.59 16.34
C ALA A 176 10.35 -20.03 16.56
N GLN A 177 9.50 -20.92 17.09
CA GLN A 177 9.83 -22.34 17.25
C GLN A 177 10.03 -23.05 15.90
N PHE A 178 9.17 -22.75 14.92
CA PHE A 178 9.33 -23.24 13.55
C PHE A 178 10.66 -22.80 12.96
N LEU A 179 11.00 -21.50 13.04
CA LEU A 179 12.22 -20.94 12.49
C LEU A 179 13.48 -21.62 13.04
N VAL A 180 13.55 -21.85 14.35
CA VAL A 180 14.68 -22.54 14.99
C VAL A 180 14.86 -23.97 14.47
N LYS A 181 13.78 -24.70 14.24
CA LYS A 181 13.83 -26.06 13.70
C LYS A 181 14.20 -26.04 12.21
N TYR A 182 13.60 -25.14 11.45
CA TYR A 182 13.76 -25.04 9.99
C TYR A 182 15.18 -24.62 9.61
N SER A 183 15.75 -23.59 10.26
CA SER A 183 17.09 -23.11 9.94
C SER A 183 18.21 -24.11 10.26
N LYS A 184 17.97 -25.08 11.16
CA LYS A 184 18.94 -26.16 11.46
C LYS A 184 18.95 -27.28 10.41
N GLY A 185 17.86 -27.43 9.66
CA GLY A 185 17.73 -28.44 8.61
C GLY A 185 18.17 -27.97 7.23
N PHE A 186 18.34 -26.65 7.04
CA PHE A 186 18.80 -26.07 5.79
C PHE A 186 20.31 -26.30 5.60
N ARG A 187 20.68 -27.03 4.55
CA ARG A 187 22.07 -27.14 4.06
C ARG A 187 22.12 -26.45 2.68
N PRO A 188 23.07 -25.54 2.45
CA PRO A 188 23.18 -24.78 1.19
C PRO A 188 23.44 -25.69 -0.01
#